data_AF-A0A528A728-F1
#
_entry.id   AF-A0A528A728-F1
#
_cell.length_a   1.000
_cell.length_b   1.000
_cell.length_c   1.000
_cell.angle_alpha   90.00
_cell.angle_beta   90.00
_cell.angle_gamma   90.00
#
_symmetry.space_group_name_H-M   'P 1'
#
loop_
_entity.id
_entity.type
_entity.pdbx_description
1 polymer ?
#
loop_
_entity_poly.entity_id
_entity_poly.type
_entity_poly.pdbx_seq_one_letter_code
_entity_poly.pdbx_strand_id
1 'polypeptide(L)' 'MDERDAAAELQKMVNGFQVSQAICVAATLGIADHLKDGKRTSGELAALTNTHPQALYRLLRALA' A
#
# COMPACT_ATOMS: atom_id res chain seq x y z
N MET A 1 -12.24 23.15 -20.13
CA MET A 1 -11.69 21.98 -19.41
C MET A 1 -12.18 20.79 -20.18
N ASP A 2 -11.27 19.98 -20.73
CA ASP A 2 -11.66 18.73 -21.38
C ASP A 2 -12.34 17.85 -20.31
N GLU A 3 -13.43 17.17 -20.66
CA GLU A 3 -14.17 16.28 -19.76
C GLU A 3 -13.24 15.18 -19.19
N ARG A 4 -12.23 14.79 -19.96
CA ARG A 4 -11.17 13.87 -19.51
C ARG A 4 -10.28 14.47 -18.42
N ASP A 5 -10.03 15.77 -18.43
CA ASP A 5 -9.25 16.46 -17.39
C ASP A 5 -10.05 16.55 -16.10
N ALA A 6 -11.35 16.84 -16.18
CA ALA A 6 -12.23 16.89 -15.01
C ALA A 6 -12.37 15.52 -14.32
N ALA A 7 -12.50 14.44 -15.10
CA ALA A 7 -12.53 13.09 -14.56
C ALA A 7 -11.21 12.71 -13.87
N ALA A 8 -10.06 13.07 -14.46
CA ALA A 8 -8.75 12.81 -13.87
C ALA A 8 -8.53 13.58 -12.55
N GLU A 9 -8.96 14.84 -12.48
CA GLU A 9 -8.88 15.64 -11.25
C GLU A 9 -9.78 15.09 -10.15
N LEU A 10 -11.02 14.71 -10.47
CA LEU A 10 -11.90 14.05 -9.51
C LEU A 10 -11.29 12.75 -8.98
N GLN A 11 -10.68 11.96 -9.86
CA GLN A 11 -10.01 10.71 -9.49
C GLN A 11 -8.82 10.94 -8.55
N LYS A 12 -8.05 12.03 -8.74
CA LYS A 12 -6.97 12.42 -7.80
C LYS A 12 -7.53 12.78 -6.43
N MET A 13 -8.60 13.58 -6.37
CA MET A 13 -9.22 13.99 -5.11
C MET A 13 -9.78 12.77 -4.34
N VAL A 14 -10.48 11.87 -5.04
CA VAL A 14 -11.03 10.64 -4.45
C VAL A 14 -9.94 9.71 -3.96
N ASN A 15 -8.82 9.61 -4.67
CA ASN A 15 -7.74 8.68 -4.32
C ASN A 15 -6.64 9.30 -3.43
N GLY A 16 -6.72 10.60 -3.12
CA GLY A 16 -5.67 11.32 -2.37
C GLY A 16 -5.37 10.72 -0.98
N PHE A 17 -6.34 10.03 -0.37
CA PHE A 17 -6.16 9.37 0.93
C PHE A 17 -5.39 8.05 0.87
N GLN A 18 -5.25 7.44 -0.32
CA GLN A 18 -4.80 6.05 -0.45
C GLN A 18 -3.37 5.83 0.06
N VAL A 19 -2.47 6.80 -0.16
CA VAL A 19 -1.07 6.70 0.31
C VAL A 19 -1.02 6.73 1.84
N SER A 20 -1.70 7.70 2.45
CA SER A 20 -1.79 7.81 3.92
C SER A 20 -2.40 6.55 4.55
N GLN A 21 -3.45 6.00 3.92
CA GLN A 21 -4.05 4.75 4.37
C GLN A 21 -3.08 3.58 4.22
N ALA A 22 -2.32 3.51 3.14
CA ALA A 22 -1.35 2.44 2.91
C ALA A 22 -0.21 2.47 3.95
N ILE A 23 0.29 3.66 4.29
CA ILE A 23 1.27 3.87 5.37
C ILE A 23 0.71 3.40 6.71
N CYS A 24 -0.54 3.80 7.02
CA CYS A 24 -1.21 3.39 8.26
C CYS A 24 -1.35 1.86 8.37
N VAL A 25 -1.74 1.18 7.28
CA VAL A 25 -1.82 -0.29 7.25
C VAL A 25 -0.44 -0.91 7.42
N ALA A 26 0.59 -0.42 6.71
CA ALA A 26 1.95 -0.96 6.84
C ALA A 26 2.51 -0.81 8.26
N ALA A 27 2.20 0.31 8.93
CA ALA A 27 2.56 0.54 10.33
C ALA A 27 1.77 -0.39 11.28
N THR A 28 0.47 -0.56 11.05
CA THR A 28 -0.40 -1.45 11.84
C THR A 28 0.06 -2.90 11.77
N LEU A 29 0.53 -3.33 10.59
CA LEU A 29 1.04 -4.68 10.36
C LEU A 29 2.50 -4.87 10.79
N GLY A 30 3.19 -3.83 11.30
CA GLY A 30 4.58 -3.93 11.72
C GLY A 30 5.55 -4.28 10.58
N ILE A 31 5.26 -3.85 9.34
CA ILE A 31 6.06 -4.25 8.17
C ILE A 31 7.53 -3.83 8.32
N ALA A 32 7.79 -2.63 8.85
CA ALA A 32 9.13 -2.15 9.09
C ALA A 32 9.89 -3.01 10.11
N ASP A 33 9.20 -3.47 11.16
CA ASP A 33 9.80 -4.33 12.19
C ASP A 33 10.20 -5.69 11.62
N HIS A 34 9.43 -6.23 10.67
CA HIS A 34 9.78 -7.48 9.99
C HIS A 34 10.93 -7.34 8.99
N LEU A 35 11.20 -6.13 8.50
CA LEU A 35 12.27 -5.82 7.54
C LEU A 35 13.58 -5.37 8.22
N LYS A 36 13.57 -5.07 9.51
CA LYS A 36 14.73 -4.53 10.24
C LYS A 36 15.98 -5.42 10.13
N ASP A 37 15.80 -6.74 10.08
CA ASP A 37 16.87 -7.75 10.06
C ASP A 37 17.28 -8.14 8.63
N GLY A 38 16.62 -7.58 7.61
CA GLY A 38 16.94 -7.84 6.21
C GLY A 38 15.74 -7.85 5.27
N LYS A 39 16.04 -7.99 3.98
CA LYS A 39 15.03 -8.07 2.92
C LYS A 39 14.16 -9.30 3.11
N ARG A 40 12.85 -9.13 2.92
CA ARG A 40 11.86 -10.21 2.84
C ARG A 40 11.00 -10.04 1.60
N THR A 41 10.53 -11.15 1.07
CA THR A 41 9.52 -11.18 0.01
C THR A 41 8.15 -10.76 0.57
N SER A 42 7.27 -10.28 -0.31
CA SER A 42 5.88 -9.99 0.07
C SER A 42 5.14 -11.21 0.62
N GLY A 43 5.46 -12.42 0.13
CA GLY A 43 4.89 -13.67 0.62
C GLY A 43 5.31 -14.00 2.05
N GLU A 44 6.59 -13.83 2.38
CA GLU A 44 7.08 -14.01 3.75
C GLU A 44 6.45 -13.01 4.72
N LEU A 45 6.32 -11.74 4.31
CA LEU A 45 5.64 -10.72 5.11
C LEU A 45 4.16 -11.05 5.30
N ALA A 46 3.50 -11.60 4.28
CA ALA A 46 2.09 -11.99 4.37
C ALA A 46 1.89 -13.11 5.39
N ALA A 47 2.80 -14.11 5.39
CA ALA A 47 2.78 -15.18 6.38
C ALA A 47 3.03 -14.65 7.81
N LEU A 48 4.02 -13.77 7.99
CA LEU A 48 4.38 -13.18 9.30
C LEU A 48 3.25 -12.32 9.89
N THR A 49 2.51 -11.62 9.02
CA THR A 49 1.44 -10.69 9.43
C THR A 49 0.05 -11.32 9.38
N ASN A 50 -0.06 -12.60 8.99
CA ASN A 50 -1.33 -13.30 8.75
C ASN A 50 -2.28 -12.52 7.82
N THR A 51 -1.75 -12.01 6.71
CA THR A 51 -2.50 -11.23 5.72
C THR A 51 -2.62 -11.95 4.39
N HIS A 52 -3.58 -11.52 3.56
CA HIS A 52 -3.74 -12.07 2.22
C HIS A 52 -2.55 -11.69 1.32
N PRO A 53 -1.80 -12.66 0.75
CA PRO A 53 -0.55 -12.38 0.03
C PRO A 53 -0.68 -11.38 -1.12
N GLN A 54 -1.70 -11.53 -1.98
CA GLN A 54 -1.92 -10.63 -3.11
C GLN A 54 -2.33 -9.21 -2.70
N ALA A 55 -3.07 -9.06 -1.59
CA ALA A 55 -3.48 -7.76 -1.07
C ALA A 55 -2.27 -7.04 -0.46
N LEU A 56 -1.45 -7.76 0.33
CA LEU A 56 -0.23 -7.21 0.89
C LEU A 56 0.76 -6.81 -0.22
N TYR A 57 0.91 -7.61 -1.27
CA TYR A 57 1.72 -7.25 -2.42
C TYR A 57 1.26 -5.93 -3.07
N ARG A 58 -0.04 -5.75 -3.29
CA ARG A 58 -0.59 -4.50 -3.84
C ARG A 58 -0.33 -3.29 -2.93
N LEU A 59 -0.47 -3.48 -1.62
CA LEU A 59 -0.16 -2.45 -0.62
C LEU A 59 1.31 -2.03 -0.70
N LEU A 60 2.24 -3.00 -0.64
CA LEU A 60 3.68 -2.73 -0.71
C LEU A 60 4.07 -2.10 -2.05
N ARG A 61 3.42 -2.50 -3.16
CA ARG A 61 3.65 -1.91 -4.48
C ARG A 61 3.20 -0.45 -4.55
N ALA A 62 2.13 -0.09 -3.85
CA ALA A 62 1.64 1.30 -3.77
C ALA A 62 2.57 2.21 -2.92
N LEU A 63 3.42 1.62 -2.07
CA LEU A 63 4.35 2.33 -1.19
C LEU A 63 5.79 2.42 -1.74
N ALA A 64 6.09 1.78 -2.88
CA ALA A 64 7.43 1.66 -3.47
C ALA A 64 7.57 2.42 -4.79
#